data_AF-X1HAS8-F1
#
_entry.id   AF-X1HAS8-F1
#
_cell.length_a   1.000
_cell.length_b   1.000
_cell.length_c   1.000
_cell.angle_alpha   90.00
_cell.angle_beta   90.00
_cell.angle_gamma   90.00
#
_symmetry.space_group_name_H-M   'P 1'
#
loop_
_entity.id
_entity.type
_entity.pdbx_description
1 polymer ?
#
loop_
_entity_poly.entity_id
_entity_poly.type
_entity_poly.pdbx_seq_one_letter_code
_entity_poly.pdbx_strand_id
1 'polypeptide(L)'
;EVIYILDIKKSKKGEEVFEVTYTTKETLTKDELGVETAFGFWGVYGISLSILVINPFYTFVSSQMDLKVGEKMNFFGVGIVKVIGKEKIAGREGFVCQLFQADEEDKILAEWIIDPELALPLRSKIFEDNELQGQIELIKYIQY
;
A
#
# COMPACT_ATOMS: atom_id res chain seq x y z
N GLU A 1 -8.83 14.97 0.61
CA GLU A 1 -7.90 14.20 -0.26
C GLU A 1 -6.53 14.25 0.37
N VAL A 2 -5.86 13.10 0.47
CA VAL A 2 -4.48 13.00 0.97
C VAL A 2 -3.61 12.43 -0.14
N ILE A 3 -2.51 13.11 -0.46
CA ILE A 3 -1.57 12.73 -1.51
C ILE A 3 -0.27 12.29 -0.85
N TYR A 4 0.17 11.09 -1.22
CA TYR A 4 1.47 10.54 -0.84
C TYR A 4 2.41 10.60 -2.04
N ILE A 5 3.63 11.08 -1.79
CA ILE A 5 4.68 11.15 -2.80
C ILE A 5 5.92 10.46 -2.23
N LEU A 6 6.36 9.42 -2.93
CA LEU A 6 7.65 8.77 -2.72
C LEU A 6 8.60 9.21 -3.83
N ASP A 7 9.68 9.87 -3.46
CA ASP A 7 10.71 10.35 -4.38
C ASP A 7 12.04 9.66 -4.05
N ILE A 8 12.59 8.94 -5.03
CA ILE A 8 13.85 8.19 -4.91
C ILE A 8 14.81 8.71 -5.97
N LYS A 9 15.94 9.26 -5.53
CA LYS A 9 16.96 9.87 -6.40
C LYS A 9 18.32 9.28 -6.10
N LYS A 10 19.14 9.03 -7.13
CA LYS A 10 20.54 8.65 -6.91
C LYS A 10 21.27 9.82 -6.23
N SER A 11 21.88 9.56 -5.09
CA SER A 11 22.65 10.54 -4.35
C SER A 11 23.99 10.80 -5.02
N LYS A 12 24.51 12.02 -4.85
CA LYS A 12 25.85 12.40 -5.30
C LYS A 12 26.96 11.93 -4.34
N LYS A 13 26.60 11.30 -3.21
CA LYS A 13 27.49 10.99 -2.08
C LYS A 13 28.22 9.64 -2.18
N GLY A 14 28.15 8.93 -3.32
CA GLY A 14 28.88 7.68 -3.54
C GLY A 14 28.25 6.84 -4.65
N GLU A 15 28.92 5.75 -5.04
CA GLU A 15 28.30 4.72 -5.88
C GLU A 15 27.17 4.04 -5.08
N GLU A 16 26.02 3.84 -5.72
CA GLU A 16 24.84 3.15 -5.16
C GLU A 16 24.17 3.74 -3.90
N VAL A 17 24.40 5.02 -3.60
CA VAL A 17 23.63 5.72 -2.56
C VAL A 17 22.40 6.39 -3.16
N PHE A 18 21.25 6.28 -2.51
CA PHE A 18 19.99 6.93 -2.93
C PHE A 18 19.47 7.86 -1.83
N GLU A 19 18.99 9.04 -2.21
CA GLU A 19 18.14 9.90 -1.39
C GLU A 19 16.69 9.48 -1.56
N VAL A 20 16.04 9.20 -0.44
CA VAL A 20 14.62 8.82 -0.38
C VAL A 20 13.87 9.88 0.40
N THR A 21 12.84 10.46 -0.22
CA THR A 21 11.98 11.48 0.38
C THR A 21 10.54 10.99 0.41
N TYR A 22 9.92 11.12 1.59
CA TYR A 22 8.50 10.85 1.79
C TYR A 22 7.77 12.17 2.01
N THR A 23 6.69 12.40 1.28
CA THR A 23 5.86 13.61 1.44
C THR A 23 4.40 13.21 1.52
N THR A 24 3.72 13.68 2.56
CA THR A 24 2.26 13.64 2.69
C THR A 24 1.71 15.04 2.50
N LYS A 25 0.69 15.19 1.67
CA LYS A 25 -0.04 16.45 1.48
C LYS A 25 -1.51 16.20 1.75
N GLU A 26 -2.13 17.05 2.55
CA GLU A 26 -3.56 16.99 2.81
C GLU A 26 -4.14 18.40 2.83
N THR A 27 -5.45 18.49 2.62
CA THR A 27 -6.22 19.73 2.79
C THR A 27 -7.16 19.52 3.96
N LEU A 28 -7.03 20.37 4.98
CA LEU A 28 -7.83 20.32 6.20
C LEU A 28 -8.71 21.59 6.31
N THR A 29 -9.90 21.43 6.89
CA THR A 29 -10.74 22.55 7.32
C THR A 29 -10.17 23.19 8.58
N LYS A 30 -10.67 24.38 8.94
CA LYS A 30 -10.15 25.15 10.09
C LYS A 30 -10.33 24.40 11.41
N ASP A 31 -11.41 23.65 11.54
CA ASP A 31 -11.76 22.83 12.69
C ASP A 31 -10.92 21.55 12.80
N GLU A 32 -10.33 21.09 11.69
CA GLU A 32 -9.38 19.98 11.64
C GLU A 32 -7.93 20.42 11.95
N LEU A 33 -7.65 21.73 12.02
CA LEU A 33 -6.33 22.28 12.38
C LEU A 33 -6.07 22.13 13.88
N GLY A 34 -5.49 21.00 14.27
CA GLY A 34 -5.18 20.67 15.66
C GLY A 34 -3.76 20.16 15.86
N VAL A 35 -3.49 19.68 17.09
CA VAL A 35 -2.25 18.96 17.42
C VAL A 35 -2.03 17.77 16.47
N GLU A 36 -3.13 17.15 16.03
CA GLU A 36 -3.12 16.00 15.13
C GLU A 36 -2.61 16.34 13.73
N THR A 37 -2.75 17.60 13.27
CA THR A 37 -2.13 18.09 12.02
C THR A 37 -0.60 18.13 12.11
N ALA A 38 -0.04 18.45 13.29
CA ALA A 38 1.41 18.52 13.51
C ALA A 38 2.03 17.15 13.80
N PHE A 39 1.24 16.24 14.37
CA PHE A 39 1.66 14.90 14.77
C PHE A 39 0.97 13.79 13.97
N GLY A 40 0.58 14.07 12.71
CA GLY A 40 -0.24 13.21 11.83
C GLY A 40 0.17 11.73 11.72
N PHE A 41 1.32 11.36 12.27
CA PHE A 41 1.72 9.99 12.56
C PHE A 41 0.73 9.18 13.44
N TRP A 42 -0.05 9.79 14.34
CA TRP A 42 -0.98 9.08 15.25
C TRP A 42 -2.46 9.51 15.17
N GLY A 43 -2.76 10.61 14.48
CA GLY A 43 -4.03 11.35 14.63
C GLY A 43 -5.10 11.12 13.56
N VAL A 44 -5.14 9.96 12.91
CA VAL A 44 -6.16 9.61 11.89
C VAL A 44 -6.10 10.45 10.59
N TYR A 45 -5.48 11.64 10.60
CA TYR A 45 -5.26 12.49 9.43
C TYR A 45 -3.85 12.25 8.89
N GLY A 46 -3.79 11.59 7.73
CA GLY A 46 -2.55 11.14 7.11
C GLY A 46 -2.13 9.78 7.66
N ILE A 47 -2.77 8.71 7.16
CA ILE A 47 -2.30 7.32 7.27
C ILE A 47 -0.77 7.32 7.18
N SER A 48 -0.09 6.96 8.27
CA SER A 48 1.37 6.91 8.26
C SER A 48 1.80 6.00 7.12
N LEU A 49 2.91 6.31 6.45
CA LEU A 49 3.44 5.41 5.43
C LEU A 49 3.68 4.01 6.03
N SER A 50 3.94 3.94 7.33
CA SER A 50 3.91 2.72 8.12
C SER A 50 2.57 2.02 8.16
N ILE A 51 1.39 2.64 8.13
CA ILE A 51 0.08 1.95 7.96
C ILE A 51 -0.13 1.53 6.50
N LEU A 52 0.34 2.31 5.52
CA LEU A 52 0.44 1.86 4.13
C LEU A 52 1.35 0.62 3.97
N VAL A 53 2.30 0.45 4.90
CA VAL A 53 3.31 -0.63 4.98
C VAL A 53 3.00 -1.63 6.11
N ILE A 54 2.00 -1.41 6.98
CA ILE A 54 1.48 -2.40 7.93
C ILE A 54 0.52 -3.25 7.11
N ASN A 55 1.12 -4.16 6.38
CA ASN A 55 0.74 -5.54 6.57
C ASN A 55 2.04 -6.32 6.40
N PRO A 56 2.49 -7.12 7.39
CA PRO A 56 3.56 -8.12 7.22
C PRO A 56 3.53 -8.87 5.87
N PHE A 57 2.36 -8.93 5.24
CA PHE A 57 2.13 -9.31 3.86
C PHE A 57 3.00 -8.60 2.79
N TYR A 58 3.20 -7.27 2.77
CA TYR A 58 3.98 -6.64 1.69
C TYR A 58 5.48 -6.95 1.79
N THR A 59 6.05 -6.89 3.00
CA THR A 59 7.41 -7.38 3.28
C THR A 59 7.56 -8.87 2.95
N PHE A 60 6.51 -9.68 3.15
CA PHE A 60 6.50 -11.10 2.78
C PHE A 60 6.41 -11.33 1.26
N VAL A 61 5.52 -10.63 0.56
CA VAL A 61 5.37 -10.69 -0.90
C VAL A 61 6.65 -10.24 -1.59
N SER A 62 7.21 -9.11 -1.18
CA SER A 62 8.46 -8.56 -1.73
C SER A 62 9.70 -9.40 -1.43
N SER A 63 9.70 -10.18 -0.34
CA SER A 63 10.88 -10.97 0.04
C SER A 63 10.90 -12.37 -0.56
N GLN A 64 9.77 -13.03 -0.83
CA GLN A 64 9.78 -14.47 -1.15
C GLN A 64 8.73 -15.03 -2.12
N MET A 65 7.86 -14.25 -2.76
CA MET A 65 6.76 -14.84 -3.55
C MET A 65 6.81 -14.56 -5.06
N ASP A 66 6.95 -15.63 -5.82
CA ASP A 66 6.80 -15.69 -7.28
C ASP A 66 5.31 -15.67 -7.62
N LEU A 67 4.65 -14.51 -7.44
CA LEU A 67 3.19 -14.35 -7.55
C LEU A 67 2.64 -14.88 -8.89
N LYS A 68 1.67 -15.80 -8.84
CA LYS A 68 0.96 -16.31 -10.01
C LYS A 68 -0.55 -16.23 -9.84
N VAL A 69 -1.23 -15.86 -10.92
CA VAL A 69 -2.69 -15.84 -10.95
C VAL A 69 -3.23 -17.25 -10.70
N GLY A 70 -4.20 -17.35 -9.78
CA GLY A 70 -4.76 -18.61 -9.30
C GLY A 70 -4.10 -19.15 -8.04
N GLU A 71 -3.02 -18.54 -7.55
CA GLU A 71 -2.41 -18.95 -6.28
C GLU A 71 -3.29 -18.59 -5.09
N LYS A 72 -3.39 -19.54 -4.15
CA LYS A 72 -4.01 -19.39 -2.84
C LYS A 72 -2.98 -19.76 -1.79
N MET A 73 -2.74 -18.85 -0.85
CA MET A 73 -1.69 -18.99 0.16
C MET A 73 -2.28 -18.72 1.54
N ASN A 74 -2.03 -19.61 2.50
CA ASN A 74 -2.41 -19.39 3.89
C ASN A 74 -1.27 -18.66 4.61
N PHE A 75 -1.55 -17.45 5.09
CA PHE A 75 -0.62 -16.65 5.86
C PHE A 75 -0.95 -16.84 7.35
N PHE A 76 -0.25 -17.78 7.99
CA PHE A 76 -0.48 -18.22 9.37
C PHE A 76 -0.65 -17.03 10.33
N GLY A 77 -1.88 -16.84 10.83
CA GLY A 77 -2.24 -15.80 11.79
C GLY A 77 -2.73 -14.47 11.20
N VAL A 78 -2.70 -14.29 9.88
CA VAL A 78 -3.20 -13.08 9.21
C VAL A 78 -4.40 -13.36 8.30
N GLY A 79 -4.41 -14.50 7.61
CA GLY A 79 -5.52 -14.86 6.72
C GLY A 79 -5.09 -15.61 5.48
N ILE A 80 -6.00 -15.70 4.52
CA ILE A 80 -5.81 -16.39 3.24
C ILE A 80 -5.64 -15.34 2.15
N VAL A 81 -4.56 -15.44 1.39
CA VAL A 81 -4.28 -14.57 0.25
C VAL A 81 -4.63 -15.31 -1.02
N LYS A 82 -5.38 -14.66 -1.91
CA LYS A 82 -5.69 -15.15 -3.26
C LYS A 82 -5.15 -14.16 -4.30
N VAL A 83 -4.43 -14.66 -5.29
CA VAL A 83 -3.99 -13.87 -6.45
C VAL A 83 -5.00 -14.10 -7.58
N ILE A 84 -5.86 -13.12 -7.81
CA ILE A 84 -7.04 -13.32 -8.67
C ILE A 84 -6.84 -12.84 -10.11
N GLY A 85 -5.79 -12.06 -10.38
CA GLY A 85 -5.54 -11.54 -11.71
C GLY A 85 -4.43 -10.50 -11.75
N LYS A 86 -4.46 -9.69 -12.80
CA LYS A 86 -3.58 -8.54 -12.99
C LYS A 86 -4.41 -7.33 -13.40
N GLU A 87 -3.98 -6.16 -12.95
CA GLU A 87 -4.63 -4.87 -13.27
C GLU A 87 -3.56 -3.83 -13.60
N LYS A 88 -3.87 -2.93 -14.53
CA LYS A 88 -2.96 -1.86 -14.95
C LYS A 88 -3.40 -0.52 -14.35
N ILE A 89 -2.53 0.10 -13.56
CA ILE A 89 -2.76 1.39 -12.90
C ILE A 89 -1.60 2.33 -13.20
N ALA A 90 -1.91 3.58 -13.57
CA ALA A 90 -0.93 4.62 -13.89
C ALA A 90 0.18 4.15 -14.86
N GLY A 91 -0.15 3.25 -15.81
CA GLY A 91 0.78 2.72 -16.80
C GLY A 91 1.57 1.48 -16.35
N ARG A 92 1.51 1.09 -15.08
CA ARG A 92 2.18 -0.09 -14.50
C ARG A 92 1.21 -1.26 -14.36
N GLU A 93 1.68 -2.48 -14.56
CA GLU A 93 0.91 -3.71 -14.37
C GLU A 93 1.24 -4.31 -13.00
N GLY A 94 0.23 -4.68 -12.22
CA GLY A 94 0.42 -5.37 -10.95
C GLY A 94 -0.55 -6.53 -10.77
N PHE A 95 -0.22 -7.43 -9.85
CA PHE A 95 -1.05 -8.57 -9.45
C PHE A 95 -2.14 -8.13 -8.49
N VAL A 96 -3.37 -8.57 -8.73
CA VAL A 96 -4.50 -8.33 -7.83
C VAL A 96 -4.49 -9.40 -6.75
N CYS A 97 -4.14 -8.99 -5.53
CA CYS A 97 -4.03 -9.84 -4.35
C CYS A 97 -5.13 -9.47 -3.35
N GLN A 98 -5.90 -10.45 -2.89
CA GLN A 98 -6.97 -10.27 -1.91
C GLN A 98 -6.66 -11.06 -0.65
N LEU A 99 -6.79 -10.42 0.51
CA LEU A 99 -6.67 -11.06 1.82
C LEU A 99 -8.06 -11.31 2.40
N PHE A 100 -8.28 -12.53 2.84
CA PHE A 100 -9.49 -12.99 3.49
C PHE A 100 -9.19 -13.43 4.93
N GLN A 101 -10.18 -13.33 5.81
CA GLN A 101 -10.08 -13.87 7.16
C GLN A 101 -9.86 -15.40 7.12
N ALA A 102 -8.99 -15.92 7.98
CA ALA A 102 -8.62 -17.35 7.95
C ALA A 102 -9.80 -18.29 8.21
N ASP A 103 -10.71 -17.89 9.11
CA ASP A 103 -11.86 -18.69 9.52
C ASP A 103 -13.11 -18.43 8.66
N GLU A 104 -13.08 -17.41 7.81
CA GLU A 104 -14.21 -16.99 6.98
C GLU A 104 -13.68 -16.54 5.60
N GLU A 105 -13.53 -17.50 4.68
CA GLU A 105 -12.87 -17.27 3.39
C GLU A 105 -13.60 -16.30 2.44
N ASP A 106 -14.84 -15.93 2.79
CA ASP A 106 -15.67 -14.97 2.06
C ASP A 106 -15.58 -13.55 2.64
N LYS A 107 -14.97 -13.39 3.83
CA LYS A 107 -14.77 -12.09 4.45
C LYS A 107 -13.46 -11.47 3.98
N ILE A 108 -13.55 -10.52 3.05
CA ILE A 108 -12.39 -9.78 2.55
C ILE A 108 -11.96 -8.74 3.59
N LEU A 109 -10.66 -8.68 3.84
CA LEU A 109 -10.04 -7.73 4.76
C LEU A 109 -9.29 -6.64 4.00
N ALA A 110 -8.66 -7.00 2.89
CA ALA A 110 -7.89 -6.06 2.08
C ALA A 110 -7.72 -6.54 0.63
N GLU A 111 -7.48 -5.60 -0.27
CA GLU A 111 -7.06 -5.85 -1.64
C GLU A 111 -5.85 -4.97 -1.97
N TRP A 112 -4.87 -5.54 -2.65
CA TRP A 112 -3.72 -4.82 -3.19
C TRP A 112 -3.53 -5.10 -4.67
N ILE A 113 -3.03 -4.11 -5.39
CA ILE A 113 -2.43 -4.30 -6.70
C ILE A 113 -0.92 -4.17 -6.53
N ILE A 114 -0.23 -5.31 -6.59
CA ILE A 114 1.19 -5.39 -6.29
C ILE A 114 1.98 -5.46 -7.57
N ASP A 115 2.82 -4.45 -7.75
CA ASP A 115 3.87 -4.44 -8.75
C ASP A 115 5.20 -4.79 -8.06
N PRO A 116 5.77 -5.98 -8.30
CA PRO A 116 6.96 -6.44 -7.59
C PRO A 116 8.21 -5.58 -7.82
N GLU A 117 8.23 -4.76 -8.89
CA GLU A 117 9.36 -3.88 -9.19
C GLU A 117 9.28 -2.53 -8.46
N LEU A 118 8.16 -2.24 -7.79
CA LEU A 118 7.97 -1.01 -7.01
C LEU A 118 8.04 -1.29 -5.52
N ALA A 119 8.39 -0.25 -4.77
CA ALA A 119 8.44 -0.29 -3.30
C ALA A 119 7.08 -0.05 -2.62
N LEU A 120 6.05 0.34 -3.39
CA LEU A 120 4.69 0.55 -2.91
C LEU A 120 3.69 -0.13 -3.86
N PRO A 121 2.54 -0.61 -3.35
CA PRO A 121 1.49 -1.14 -4.19
C PRO A 121 0.91 -0.04 -5.11
N LEU A 122 0.42 -0.44 -6.29
CA LEU A 122 -0.30 0.45 -7.20
C LEU A 122 -1.65 0.85 -6.62
N ARG A 123 -2.24 0.00 -5.77
CA ARG A 123 -3.48 0.28 -5.03
C ARG A 123 -3.52 -0.55 -3.76
N SER A 124 -4.09 0.02 -2.71
CA SER A 124 -4.46 -0.66 -1.47
C SER A 124 -5.91 -0.30 -1.14
N LYS A 125 -6.71 -1.30 -0.79
CA LYS A 125 -8.06 -1.14 -0.25
C LYS A 125 -8.16 -1.91 1.05
N ILE A 126 -8.87 -1.34 2.02
CA ILE A 126 -9.18 -1.98 3.30
C ILE A 126 -10.69 -2.11 3.41
N PHE A 127 -11.13 -3.28 3.87
CA PHE A 127 -12.54 -3.61 4.01
C PHE A 127 -12.85 -3.95 5.46
N GLU A 128 -14.06 -3.58 5.88
CA GLU A 128 -14.67 -4.01 7.14
C GLU A 128 -16.08 -4.49 6.79
N ASP A 129 -16.41 -5.71 7.23
CA ASP A 129 -17.66 -6.40 6.88
C ASP A 129 -18.00 -6.37 5.38
N ASN A 130 -16.96 -6.56 4.55
CA ASN A 130 -17.01 -6.52 3.08
C ASN A 130 -17.35 -5.14 2.48
N GLU A 131 -17.42 -4.09 3.28
CA GLU A 131 -17.58 -2.71 2.82
C GLU A 131 -16.23 -1.99 2.76
N LEU A 132 -16.01 -1.22 1.70
CA LEU A 132 -14.77 -0.46 1.50
C LEU A 132 -14.69 0.69 2.51
N GLN A 133 -13.68 0.63 3.39
CA GLN A 133 -13.46 1.67 4.40
C GLN A 133 -12.45 2.72 3.94
N GLY A 134 -11.48 2.30 3.13
CA GLY A 134 -10.43 3.20 2.66
C GLY A 134 -9.70 2.64 1.44
N GLN A 135 -9.24 3.56 0.59
CA GLN A 135 -8.46 3.25 -0.60
C GLN A 135 -7.33 4.26 -0.77
N ILE A 136 -6.17 3.76 -1.16
CA ILE A 136 -5.07 4.55 -1.68
C ILE A 136 -4.69 3.97 -3.05
N GLU A 137 -4.53 4.83 -4.04
CA GLU A 137 -4.23 4.44 -5.42
C GLU A 137 -3.11 5.30 -6.00
N LEU A 138 -2.25 4.69 -6.80
CA LEU A 138 -1.20 5.36 -7.54
C LEU A 138 -1.82 6.16 -8.68
N ILE A 139 -1.74 7.48 -8.57
CA ILE A 139 -2.25 8.41 -9.59
C ILE A 139 -1.23 8.61 -10.72
N LYS A 140 0.06 8.61 -10.38
CA LYS A 140 1.13 8.90 -11.34
C LYS A 140 2.44 8.24 -10.94
N TYR A 141 3.10 7.61 -11.90
CA TYR A 141 4.47 7.12 -11.79
C TYR A 141 5.37 7.85 -12.79
N ILE A 142 6.54 8.29 -12.33
CA ILE A 142 7.56 8.92 -13.16
C ILE A 142 8.90 8.30 -12.78
N GLN A 143 9.61 7.77 -13.77
CA GLN A 143 10.97 7.27 -13.61
C GLN A 143 11.89 8.18 -14.41
N TYR A 144 12.99 8.63 -13.80
CA TYR A 144 13.98 9.54 -14.38
C TYR A 144 15.25 8.79 -14.79
#